data_AF-A0A382EZ61-F1
#
_entry.id   AF-A0A382EZ61-F1
#
_cell.length_a   1.000
_cell.length_b   1.000
_cell.length_c   1.000
_cell.angle_alpha   90.00
_cell.angle_beta   90.00
_cell.angle_gamma   90.00
#
_symmetry.space_group_name_H-M   'P 1'
#
loop_
_entity.id
_entity.type
_entity.pdbx_description
1 polymer ?
#
loop_
_entity_poly.entity_id
_entity_poly.type
_entity_poly.pdbx_seq_one_letter_code
_entity_poly.pdbx_strand_id
1 'polypeptide(L)'
;MSLNEEEGIKKIKLLMMVVFLGFLLGAKVQLSTAETVARSIHLEHANLHNGNEFMVSNVETIKNEELDLIYIFHLIPEGFIMVPGDNQAVPNLAFGFDHSFESSNMPLNLNALMNQYKNELKTLIDNQAEPSDEIAEKWNYYLSGNVQPNRDRDVSPLIDAEFDQGGSWNNGIYDAIGFNGPVGCVSVAMCQIMHYWGYPEHGTGSTYYTENDYGYIEVDFEDAFYDFDNMAATYAT
;
A
#
# COMPACT_ATOMS: atom_id res chain seq x y z
N MET A 1 49.15 -37.63 -17.62
CA MET A 1 47.91 -36.87 -17.83
C MET A 1 48.03 -36.21 -19.19
N SER A 2 47.20 -36.62 -20.15
CA SER A 2 47.33 -36.15 -21.53
C SER A 2 46.81 -34.71 -21.65
N LEU A 3 47.34 -33.92 -22.58
CA LEU A 3 46.89 -32.53 -22.82
C LEU A 3 45.36 -32.40 -23.00
N ASN A 4 44.71 -33.46 -23.51
CA ASN A 4 43.26 -33.52 -23.68
C ASN A 4 42.47 -33.68 -22.36
N GLU A 5 43.05 -34.30 -21.33
CA GLU A 5 42.42 -34.44 -20.00
C GLU A 5 42.42 -33.11 -19.23
N GLU A 6 43.51 -32.34 -19.32
CA GLU A 6 43.59 -31.01 -18.71
C GLU A 6 42.61 -30.02 -19.35
N GLU A 7 42.42 -30.10 -20.66
CA GLU A 7 41.48 -29.25 -21.39
C GLU A 7 40.02 -29.56 -21.04
N GLY A 8 39.69 -30.86 -20.88
CA GLY A 8 38.37 -31.31 -20.43
C GLY A 8 38.03 -30.84 -19.01
N ILE A 9 38.99 -30.92 -18.08
CA ILE A 9 38.82 -30.46 -16.70
C ILE A 9 38.67 -28.93 -16.64
N LYS A 10 39.41 -28.18 -17.47
CA LYS A 10 39.25 -26.72 -17.59
C LYS A 10 37.86 -26.34 -18.12
N LYS A 11 37.34 -27.06 -19.13
CA LYS A 11 35.98 -26.84 -19.66
C LYS A 11 34.89 -27.16 -18.64
N ILE A 12 35.05 -28.23 -17.85
CA ILE A 12 34.12 -28.59 -16.77
C ILE A 12 34.13 -27.55 -15.64
N LYS A 13 35.32 -27.07 -15.24
CA LYS A 13 35.44 -25.99 -14.24
C LYS A 13 34.84 -24.66 -14.73
N LEU A 14 35.05 -24.32 -16.00
CA LEU A 14 34.43 -23.15 -16.63
C LEU A 14 32.89 -23.28 -16.67
N LEU A 15 32.38 -24.46 -17.01
CA LEU A 15 30.94 -24.74 -16.99
C LEU A 15 30.35 -24.62 -15.58
N MET A 16 31.03 -25.17 -14.55
CA MET A 16 30.61 -25.04 -13.16
C MET A 16 30.67 -23.59 -12.66
N MET A 17 31.65 -22.80 -13.10
CA MET A 17 31.78 -21.38 -12.76
C MET A 17 30.68 -20.53 -13.44
N VAL A 18 30.29 -20.85 -14.67
CA VAL A 18 29.17 -20.18 -15.37
C VAL A 18 27.82 -20.55 -14.76
N VAL A 19 27.65 -21.78 -14.25
CA VAL A 19 26.43 -22.17 -13.52
C VAL A 19 26.35 -21.50 -12.14
N PHE A 20 27.48 -21.24 -11.48
CA PHE A 20 27.50 -20.50 -10.21
C PHE A 20 27.33 -18.97 -10.36
N LEU A 21 27.65 -18.39 -11.52
CA LEU A 21 27.40 -16.96 -11.80
C LEU A 21 25.94 -16.65 -12.18
N GLY A 22 25.10 -17.67 -12.41
CA GLY A 22 23.70 -17.51 -12.80
C GLY A 22 22.70 -17.56 -11.64
N PHE A 23 23.17 -17.82 -10.42
CA PHE A 23 22.37 -17.67 -9.21
C PHE A 23 22.87 -16.41 -8.52
N LEU A 24 21.96 -15.62 -7.99
CA LEU A 24 22.17 -14.35 -7.29
C LEU A 24 21.89 -13.10 -8.16
N LEU A 25 20.73 -13.09 -8.82
CA LEU A 25 20.02 -11.87 -9.21
C LEU A 25 18.58 -12.02 -8.70
N GLY A 26 17.90 -10.89 -8.49
CA GLY A 26 16.47 -10.82 -8.28
C GLY A 26 15.73 -11.79 -9.20
N ALA A 27 14.86 -12.58 -8.59
CA ALA A 27 14.11 -13.60 -9.28
C ALA A 27 12.67 -13.14 -9.45
N LYS A 28 12.14 -13.31 -10.66
CA LYS A 28 10.71 -13.20 -10.92
C LYS A 28 9.94 -14.11 -9.95
N VAL A 29 9.02 -13.51 -9.21
CA VAL A 29 8.13 -14.22 -8.29
C VAL A 29 7.00 -14.85 -9.10
N GLN A 30 6.87 -16.17 -9.02
CA GLN A 30 5.76 -16.91 -9.62
C GLN A 30 4.49 -16.76 -8.77
N LEU A 31 3.32 -16.87 -9.39
CA LEU A 31 2.04 -16.78 -8.71
C LEU A 31 1.91 -17.74 -7.51
N SER A 32 2.40 -18.97 -7.62
CA SER A 32 2.39 -19.94 -6.52
C SER A 32 3.27 -19.53 -5.33
N THR A 33 4.42 -18.92 -5.60
CA THR A 33 5.29 -18.33 -4.58
C THR A 33 4.59 -17.15 -3.92
N ALA A 34 3.95 -16.28 -4.71
CA ALA A 34 3.20 -15.16 -4.20
C ALA A 34 2.00 -15.59 -3.33
N GLU A 35 1.29 -16.66 -3.71
CA GLU A 35 0.19 -17.22 -2.91
C GLU A 35 0.70 -17.79 -1.58
N THR A 36 1.87 -18.44 -1.59
CA THR A 36 2.52 -18.91 -0.35
C THR A 36 2.80 -17.75 0.59
N VAL A 37 3.36 -16.65 0.06
CA VAL A 37 3.60 -15.43 0.84
C VAL A 37 2.30 -14.81 1.33
N ALA A 38 1.27 -14.71 0.48
CA ALA A 38 -0.03 -14.16 0.86
C ALA A 38 -0.67 -14.96 2.01
N ARG A 39 -0.64 -16.29 1.94
CA ARG A 39 -1.11 -17.17 3.02
C ARG A 39 -0.33 -16.97 4.31
N SER A 40 0.98 -16.74 4.22
CA SER A 40 1.82 -16.47 5.38
C SER A 40 1.54 -15.08 5.98
N ILE A 41 1.35 -14.03 5.17
CA ILE A 41 0.94 -12.70 5.64
C ILE A 41 -0.40 -12.79 6.37
N HIS A 42 -1.36 -13.52 5.82
CA HIS A 42 -2.64 -13.77 6.48
C HIS A 42 -2.45 -14.47 7.82
N LEU A 43 -1.68 -15.56 7.90
CA LEU A 43 -1.41 -16.26 9.16
C LEU A 43 -0.74 -15.35 10.21
N GLU A 44 0.22 -14.53 9.80
CA GLU A 44 0.89 -13.57 10.65
C GLU A 44 -0.10 -12.58 11.27
N HIS A 45 -1.11 -12.13 10.51
CA HIS A 45 -2.08 -11.15 10.97
C HIS A 45 -3.41 -11.77 11.44
N ALA A 46 -3.36 -12.98 12.00
CA ALA A 46 -4.54 -13.70 12.48
C ALA A 46 -5.39 -12.92 13.50
N ASN A 47 -4.78 -12.00 14.24
CA ASN A 47 -5.45 -11.09 15.17
C ASN A 47 -6.40 -10.10 14.48
N LEU A 48 -6.12 -9.70 13.23
CA LEU A 48 -6.90 -8.70 12.50
C LEU A 48 -8.14 -9.28 11.82
N HIS A 49 -8.22 -10.60 11.66
CA HIS A 49 -9.33 -11.28 10.98
C HIS A 49 -9.89 -12.46 11.78
N ASN A 50 -9.77 -12.40 13.12
CA ASN A 50 -10.28 -13.41 14.06
C ASN A 50 -9.83 -14.86 13.78
N GLY A 51 -8.67 -15.04 13.15
CA GLY A 51 -8.15 -16.36 12.79
C GLY A 51 -8.99 -17.12 11.76
N ASN A 52 -9.80 -16.41 10.96
CA ASN A 52 -10.51 -16.99 9.81
C ASN A 52 -9.56 -17.78 8.88
N GLU A 53 -10.11 -18.70 8.09
CA GLU A 53 -9.33 -19.47 7.13
C GLU A 53 -8.93 -18.62 5.92
N PHE A 54 -7.69 -18.78 5.44
CA PHE A 54 -7.25 -18.13 4.20
C PHE A 54 -7.98 -18.72 3.00
N MET A 55 -8.89 -17.93 2.43
CA MET A 55 -9.65 -18.26 1.22
C MET A 55 -9.54 -17.11 0.23
N VAL A 56 -9.24 -17.43 -1.03
CA VAL A 56 -9.07 -16.45 -2.12
C VAL A 56 -10.30 -16.52 -3.04
N SER A 57 -10.96 -15.39 -3.27
CA SER A 57 -12.07 -15.27 -4.21
C SER A 57 -11.59 -15.05 -5.64
N ASN A 58 -10.57 -14.21 -5.82
CA ASN A 58 -9.98 -13.87 -7.11
C ASN A 58 -8.52 -13.46 -6.95
N VAL A 59 -7.74 -13.60 -8.01
CA VAL A 59 -6.38 -13.03 -8.10
C VAL A 59 -6.33 -12.06 -9.28
N GLU A 60 -6.06 -10.81 -8.96
CA GLU A 60 -5.77 -9.77 -9.95
C GLU A 60 -4.25 -9.62 -10.11
N THR A 61 -3.79 -9.27 -11.32
CA THR A 61 -2.38 -8.98 -11.57
C THR A 61 -2.24 -7.62 -12.22
N ILE A 62 -1.58 -6.69 -11.53
CA ILE A 62 -1.15 -5.43 -12.11
C ILE A 62 0.10 -5.70 -12.94
N LYS A 63 0.03 -5.36 -14.23
CA LYS A 63 1.11 -5.58 -15.19
C LYS A 63 1.68 -4.27 -15.72
N ASN A 64 2.90 -4.34 -16.23
CA ASN A 64 3.47 -3.36 -17.14
C ASN A 64 4.00 -4.13 -18.37
N GLU A 65 3.31 -3.98 -19.49
CA GLU A 65 3.50 -4.84 -20.67
C GLU A 65 3.34 -6.33 -20.31
N GLU A 66 4.38 -7.14 -20.51
CA GLU A 66 4.40 -8.57 -20.17
C GLU A 66 4.93 -8.84 -18.75
N LEU A 67 5.34 -7.80 -18.01
CA LEU A 67 5.87 -7.92 -16.66
C LEU A 67 4.75 -7.90 -15.63
N ASP A 68 4.64 -8.99 -14.86
CA ASP A 68 3.77 -9.07 -13.69
C ASP A 68 4.42 -8.24 -12.57
N LEU A 69 3.80 -7.14 -12.14
CA LEU A 69 4.37 -6.25 -11.13
C LEU A 69 3.82 -6.55 -9.74
N ILE A 70 2.51 -6.73 -9.61
CA ILE A 70 1.83 -6.95 -8.32
C ILE A 70 0.76 -8.01 -8.51
N TYR A 71 0.75 -9.00 -7.62
CA TYR A 71 -0.35 -9.93 -7.44
C TYR A 71 -1.24 -9.45 -6.30
N ILE A 72 -2.54 -9.29 -6.56
CA ILE A 72 -3.54 -8.90 -5.56
C ILE A 72 -4.45 -10.10 -5.33
N PHE A 73 -4.36 -10.69 -4.13
CA PHE A 73 -5.21 -11.77 -3.68
C PHE A 73 -6.43 -11.19 -2.98
N HIS A 74 -7.59 -11.25 -3.63
CA HIS A 74 -8.87 -10.86 -3.04
C HIS A 74 -9.38 -12.01 -2.16
N LEU A 75 -9.75 -11.71 -0.93
CA LEU A 75 -10.06 -12.72 0.09
C LEU A 75 -11.57 -12.98 0.22
N ILE A 76 -11.93 -14.01 0.98
CA ILE A 76 -13.30 -14.33 1.42
C ILE A 76 -13.33 -14.28 2.95
N PRO A 77 -14.32 -13.63 3.60
CA PRO A 77 -15.47 -12.94 3.00
C PRO A 77 -15.14 -11.59 2.35
N GLU A 78 -14.10 -10.91 2.81
CA GLU A 78 -13.60 -9.65 2.28
C GLU A 78 -12.11 -9.48 2.64
N GLY A 79 -11.47 -8.47 2.06
CA GLY A 79 -10.06 -8.19 2.26
C GLY A 79 -9.19 -8.47 1.04
N PHE A 80 -7.92 -8.08 1.14
CA PHE A 80 -6.93 -8.24 0.07
C PHE A 80 -5.51 -8.35 0.62
N ILE A 81 -4.61 -8.96 -0.17
CA ILE A 81 -3.16 -8.97 0.08
C ILE A 81 -2.42 -8.70 -1.24
N MET A 82 -1.44 -7.81 -1.22
CA MET A 82 -0.60 -7.44 -2.36
C MET A 82 0.84 -7.95 -2.20
N VAL A 83 1.29 -8.73 -3.18
CA VAL A 83 2.64 -9.32 -3.21
C VAL A 83 3.35 -8.90 -4.51
N PRO A 84 4.64 -8.50 -4.48
CA PRO A 84 5.32 -8.05 -5.69
C PRO A 84 5.66 -9.22 -6.62
N GLY A 85 5.84 -8.90 -7.90
CA GLY A 85 6.26 -9.83 -8.97
C GLY A 85 7.77 -10.08 -9.05
N ASP A 86 8.57 -9.43 -8.19
CA ASP A 86 10.02 -9.57 -8.12
C ASP A 86 10.47 -9.56 -6.65
N ASN A 87 11.40 -10.45 -6.29
CA ASN A 87 11.83 -10.64 -4.91
C ASN A 87 12.87 -9.60 -4.42
N GLN A 88 13.30 -8.68 -5.28
CA GLN A 88 14.04 -7.49 -4.86
C GLN A 88 13.19 -6.53 -4.03
N ALA A 89 11.87 -6.56 -4.18
CA ALA A 89 10.94 -5.80 -3.36
C ALA A 89 10.59 -6.55 -2.06
N VAL A 90 10.08 -5.81 -1.07
CA VAL A 90 9.55 -6.41 0.16
C VAL A 90 8.35 -7.33 -0.17
N PRO A 91 8.25 -8.52 0.46
CA PRO A 91 7.24 -9.53 0.11
C PRO A 91 5.79 -9.11 0.41
N ASN A 92 5.58 -8.18 1.33
CA ASN A 92 4.27 -7.63 1.70
C ASN A 92 4.21 -6.17 1.27
N LEU A 93 3.51 -5.86 0.17
CA LEU A 93 3.33 -4.48 -0.30
C LEU A 93 2.20 -3.76 0.45
N ALA A 94 1.08 -4.46 0.65
CA ALA A 94 -0.10 -3.96 1.35
C ALA A 94 -1.04 -5.12 1.67
N PHE A 95 -1.86 -4.95 2.70
CA PHE A 95 -3.00 -5.83 2.98
C PHE A 95 -4.10 -5.04 3.70
N GLY A 96 -5.32 -5.57 3.67
CA GLY A 96 -6.45 -5.11 4.46
C GLY A 96 -7.45 -6.25 4.62
N PHE A 97 -8.05 -6.40 5.80
CA PHE A 97 -8.96 -7.51 6.09
C PHE A 97 -10.42 -7.08 6.29
N ASP A 98 -10.66 -5.79 6.53
CA ASP A 98 -12.01 -5.27 6.78
C ASP A 98 -12.74 -4.86 5.50
N HIS A 99 -12.02 -4.63 4.39
CA HIS A 99 -12.59 -4.22 3.10
C HIS A 99 -11.80 -4.80 1.93
N SER A 100 -12.50 -5.11 0.85
CA SER A 100 -11.88 -5.51 -0.43
C SER A 100 -11.19 -4.34 -1.12
N PHE A 101 -10.12 -4.62 -1.87
CA PHE A 101 -9.45 -3.63 -2.69
C PHE A 101 -10.18 -3.45 -4.02
N GLU A 102 -10.41 -2.21 -4.44
CA GLU A 102 -10.99 -1.89 -5.73
C GLU A 102 -9.96 -1.22 -6.63
N SER A 103 -9.50 -1.94 -7.64
CA SER A 103 -8.53 -1.41 -8.62
C SER A 103 -9.19 -0.49 -9.66
N SER A 104 -10.52 -0.54 -9.77
CA SER A 104 -11.29 0.34 -10.63
C SER A 104 -11.68 1.63 -9.91
N ASN A 105 -11.62 2.76 -10.61
CA ASN A 105 -12.04 4.07 -10.09
C ASN A 105 -11.39 4.49 -8.76
N MET A 106 -10.12 4.15 -8.56
CA MET A 106 -9.38 4.52 -7.35
C MET A 106 -9.36 6.04 -7.13
N PRO A 107 -9.45 6.52 -5.87
CA PRO A 107 -9.19 7.92 -5.54
C PRO A 107 -7.82 8.39 -6.05
N LEU A 108 -7.70 9.67 -6.39
CA LEU A 108 -6.51 10.22 -7.06
C LEU A 108 -5.20 9.98 -6.27
N ASN A 109 -5.27 10.09 -4.94
CA ASN A 109 -4.16 9.80 -4.03
C ASN A 109 -3.75 8.32 -4.05
N LEU A 110 -4.71 7.39 -4.04
CA LEU A 110 -4.44 5.96 -4.14
C LEU A 110 -3.86 5.60 -5.52
N ASN A 111 -4.40 6.19 -6.58
CA ASN A 111 -3.85 6.09 -7.94
C ASN A 111 -2.38 6.54 -8.00
N ALA A 112 -2.05 7.67 -7.36
CA ALA A 112 -0.68 8.17 -7.29
C ALA A 112 0.25 7.18 -6.56
N LEU A 113 -0.18 6.62 -5.42
CA LEU A 113 0.58 5.61 -4.67
C LEU A 113 0.79 4.33 -5.49
N MET A 114 -0.25 3.80 -6.12
CA MET A 114 -0.15 2.60 -6.95
C MET A 114 0.76 2.81 -8.16
N ASN A 115 0.74 4.01 -8.76
CA ASN A 115 1.66 4.36 -9.83
C ASN A 115 3.11 4.46 -9.34
N GLN A 116 3.34 4.95 -8.12
CA GLN A 116 4.66 4.94 -7.50
C GLN A 116 5.17 3.50 -7.32
N TYR A 117 4.36 2.60 -6.74
CA TYR A 117 4.72 1.18 -6.63
C TYR A 117 5.07 0.56 -7.99
N LYS A 118 4.26 0.82 -9.02
CA LYS A 118 4.53 0.31 -10.38
C LYS A 118 5.88 0.81 -10.92
N ASN A 119 6.21 2.07 -10.71
CA ASN A 119 7.46 2.67 -11.19
C ASN A 119 8.68 2.11 -10.44
N GLU A 120 8.58 1.95 -9.12
CA GLU A 120 9.65 1.38 -8.30
C GLU A 120 9.88 -0.10 -8.65
N LEU A 121 8.81 -0.90 -8.76
CA LEU A 121 8.89 -2.31 -9.13
C LEU A 121 9.45 -2.50 -10.54
N LYS A 122 9.02 -1.67 -11.50
CA LYS A 122 9.60 -1.68 -12.85
C LYS A 122 11.10 -1.38 -12.79
N THR A 123 11.51 -0.40 -11.98
CA THR A 123 12.92 -0.04 -11.82
C THR A 123 13.76 -1.19 -11.28
N LEU A 124 13.24 -1.94 -10.30
CA LEU A 124 13.89 -3.14 -9.77
C LEU A 124 14.01 -4.25 -10.84
N ILE A 125 12.95 -4.46 -11.63
CA ILE A 125 12.95 -5.47 -12.70
C ILE A 125 13.93 -5.09 -13.82
N ASP A 126 14.00 -3.81 -14.20
CA ASP A 126 14.92 -3.32 -15.23
C ASP A 126 16.39 -3.37 -14.77
N ASN A 127 16.63 -3.26 -13.46
CA ASN A 127 17.97 -3.22 -12.85
C ASN A 127 18.16 -4.39 -11.88
N GLN A 128 18.03 -5.62 -12.41
CA GLN A 128 18.17 -6.85 -11.63
C GLN A 128 19.43 -6.85 -10.77
N ALA A 129 19.22 -6.96 -9.46
CA ALA A 129 20.24 -7.09 -8.43
C ALA A 129 19.75 -8.06 -7.36
N GLU A 130 20.63 -8.47 -6.46
CA GLU A 130 20.18 -9.23 -5.30
C GLU A 130 19.34 -8.39 -4.35
N PRO A 131 18.29 -8.97 -3.74
CA PRO A 131 17.64 -8.31 -2.62
C PRO A 131 18.68 -8.02 -1.52
N SER A 132 18.48 -6.93 -0.78
CA SER A 132 19.27 -6.70 0.43
C SER A 132 19.07 -7.85 1.42
N ASP A 133 20.04 -8.07 2.31
CA ASP A 133 19.94 -9.13 3.34
C ASP A 133 18.62 -9.03 4.13
N GLU A 134 18.19 -7.81 4.47
CA GLU A 134 16.91 -7.57 5.16
C GLU A 134 15.69 -8.05 4.35
N ILE A 135 15.66 -7.78 3.03
CA ILE A 135 14.57 -8.20 2.16
C ILE A 135 14.62 -9.72 1.96
N ALA A 136 15.80 -10.29 1.76
CA ALA A 136 16.00 -11.73 1.63
C ALA A 136 15.53 -12.48 2.89
N GLU A 137 15.82 -11.96 4.09
CA GLU A 137 15.34 -12.50 5.36
C GLU A 137 13.81 -12.48 5.45
N LYS A 138 13.15 -11.39 5.03
CA LYS A 138 11.67 -11.31 4.97
C LYS A 138 11.08 -12.36 4.03
N TRP A 139 11.64 -12.53 2.83
CA TRP A 139 11.20 -13.57 1.90
C TRP A 139 11.39 -14.96 2.49
N ASN A 140 12.56 -15.24 3.07
CA ASN A 140 12.84 -16.53 3.72
C ASN A 140 11.86 -16.80 4.85
N TYR A 141 11.53 -15.81 5.66
CA TYR A 141 10.53 -15.93 6.73
C TYR A 141 9.15 -16.33 6.18
N TYR A 142 8.60 -15.58 5.22
CA TYR A 142 7.27 -15.88 4.65
C TYR A 142 7.22 -17.18 3.85
N LEU A 143 8.35 -17.63 3.30
CA LEU A 143 8.46 -18.91 2.58
C LEU A 143 8.83 -20.10 3.48
N SER A 144 9.21 -19.88 4.74
CA SER A 144 9.71 -20.92 5.63
C SER A 144 8.66 -21.96 6.06
N GLY A 145 7.37 -21.61 5.94
CA GLY A 145 6.27 -22.39 6.51
C GLY A 145 6.19 -22.34 8.05
N ASN A 146 7.03 -21.54 8.71
CA ASN A 146 7.10 -21.41 10.18
C ASN A 146 6.65 -20.04 10.69
N VAL A 147 5.96 -19.26 9.85
CA VAL A 147 5.39 -17.96 10.24
C VAL A 147 4.49 -18.12 11.47
N GLN A 148 4.64 -17.20 12.42
CA GLN A 148 3.86 -17.21 13.65
C GLN A 148 2.88 -16.05 13.62
N PRO A 149 1.67 -16.20 14.20
CA PRO A 149 0.79 -15.08 14.43
C PRO A 149 1.50 -13.98 15.22
N ASN A 150 1.38 -12.75 14.76
CA ASN A 150 1.89 -11.58 15.44
C ASN A 150 1.26 -11.51 16.83
N ARG A 151 2.13 -11.33 17.83
CA ARG A 151 1.75 -11.21 19.25
C ARG A 151 1.88 -9.78 19.74
N ASP A 152 2.36 -8.89 18.91
CA ASP A 152 2.37 -7.48 19.22
C ASP A 152 0.93 -7.01 19.34
N ARG A 153 0.67 -6.25 20.40
CA ARG A 153 -0.58 -5.51 20.53
C ARG A 153 -0.49 -4.35 19.54
N ASP A 154 -0.76 -4.65 18.27
CA ASP A 154 -0.95 -3.60 17.28
C ASP A 154 -1.96 -2.62 17.85
N VAL A 155 -1.59 -1.34 17.78
CA VAL A 155 -2.55 -0.28 18.04
C VAL A 155 -3.46 -0.30 16.82
N SER A 156 -4.71 -0.73 17.00
CA SER A 156 -5.75 -0.58 15.98
C SER A 156 -5.73 0.85 15.42
N PRO A 157 -6.16 1.07 14.16
CA PRO A 157 -6.19 2.41 13.57
C PRO A 157 -6.73 3.43 14.57
N LEU A 158 -5.92 4.45 14.85
CA LEU A 158 -6.24 5.45 15.86
C LEU A 158 -7.39 6.36 15.40
N ILE A 159 -7.38 6.69 14.12
CA ILE A 159 -8.40 7.51 13.47
C ILE A 159 -9.55 6.60 13.07
N ASP A 160 -10.75 6.92 13.55
CA ASP A 160 -12.03 6.27 13.22
C ASP A 160 -12.89 7.12 12.27
N ALA A 161 -12.50 8.37 12.02
CA ALA A 161 -13.14 9.23 11.05
C ALA A 161 -13.00 8.65 9.63
N GLU A 162 -14.08 8.69 8.87
CA GLU A 162 -14.20 8.27 7.47
C GLU A 162 -14.72 9.43 6.62
N PHE A 163 -14.08 10.59 6.76
CA PHE A 163 -14.50 11.81 6.06
C PHE A 163 -14.24 11.71 4.56
N ASP A 164 -15.17 12.20 3.74
CA ASP A 164 -15.06 12.20 2.28
C ASP A 164 -14.84 13.62 1.74
N GLN A 165 -14.50 13.72 0.45
CA GLN A 165 -14.22 14.98 -0.21
C GLN A 165 -15.47 15.69 -0.75
N GLY A 166 -16.62 15.04 -0.84
CA GLY A 166 -17.82 15.59 -1.48
C GLY A 166 -19.13 15.28 -0.75
N GLY A 167 -20.25 15.42 -1.45
CA GLY A 167 -21.57 15.15 -0.88
C GLY A 167 -21.98 16.23 0.13
N SER A 168 -22.17 15.86 1.39
CA SER A 168 -22.45 16.84 2.45
C SER A 168 -21.16 17.38 3.10
N TRP A 169 -20.01 16.75 2.86
CA TRP A 169 -18.72 17.18 3.43
C TRP A 169 -18.19 18.49 2.81
N ASN A 170 -18.66 18.87 1.62
CA ASN A 170 -18.26 20.11 0.93
C ASN A 170 -19.33 21.23 0.97
N ASN A 171 -20.38 21.09 1.79
CA ASN A 171 -21.43 22.11 1.92
C ASN A 171 -20.87 23.49 2.27
N GLY A 172 -19.89 23.57 3.17
CA GLY A 172 -19.27 24.84 3.56
C GLY A 172 -18.60 25.59 2.39
N ILE A 173 -18.07 24.86 1.40
CA ILE A 173 -17.51 25.49 0.17
C ILE A 173 -18.64 26.03 -0.69
N TYR A 174 -19.70 25.25 -0.89
CA TYR A 174 -20.86 25.68 -1.67
C TYR A 174 -21.53 26.91 -1.05
N ASP A 175 -21.71 26.93 0.27
CA ASP A 175 -22.34 28.05 0.98
C ASP A 175 -21.48 29.32 0.94
N ALA A 176 -20.15 29.18 1.02
CA ALA A 176 -19.23 30.32 1.03
C ALA A 176 -19.03 30.95 -0.35
N ILE A 177 -18.85 30.13 -1.40
CA ILE A 177 -18.42 30.62 -2.73
C ILE A 177 -19.26 30.09 -3.90
N GLY A 178 -20.31 29.30 -3.64
CA GLY A 178 -21.18 28.73 -4.68
C GLY A 178 -20.54 27.58 -5.48
N PHE A 179 -19.33 27.14 -5.12
CA PHE A 179 -18.61 26.08 -5.81
C PHE A 179 -18.98 24.70 -5.25
N ASN A 180 -19.60 23.86 -6.08
CA ASN A 180 -19.85 22.46 -5.72
C ASN A 180 -18.68 21.57 -6.19
N GLY A 181 -17.52 21.73 -5.54
CA GLY A 181 -16.32 20.92 -5.79
C GLY A 181 -15.80 20.25 -4.52
N PRO A 182 -14.81 19.36 -4.64
CA PRO A 182 -14.32 18.61 -3.50
C PRO A 182 -13.61 19.50 -2.47
N VAL A 183 -13.66 19.14 -1.18
CA VAL A 183 -12.88 19.82 -0.12
C VAL A 183 -11.37 19.67 -0.27
N GLY A 184 -10.93 18.63 -0.99
CA GLY A 184 -9.53 18.31 -1.22
C GLY A 184 -8.97 17.34 -0.17
N CYS A 185 -8.15 16.41 -0.64
CA CYS A 185 -7.63 15.32 0.17
C CYS A 185 -6.72 15.79 1.32
N VAL A 186 -5.99 16.90 1.14
CA VAL A 186 -5.16 17.50 2.19
C VAL A 186 -6.02 18.02 3.34
N SER A 187 -7.12 18.71 3.02
CA SER A 187 -8.08 19.21 3.99
C SER A 187 -8.72 18.04 4.76
N VAL A 188 -9.19 17.01 4.05
CA VAL A 188 -9.79 15.80 4.65
C VAL A 188 -8.82 15.07 5.57
N ALA A 189 -7.56 14.90 5.16
CA ALA A 189 -6.54 14.28 6.00
C ALA A 189 -6.30 15.08 7.30
N MET A 190 -6.20 16.41 7.19
CA MET A 190 -6.04 17.27 8.36
C MET A 190 -7.27 17.22 9.28
N CYS A 191 -8.50 17.29 8.72
CA CYS A 191 -9.73 17.24 9.49
C CYS A 191 -9.88 15.92 10.28
N GLN A 192 -9.53 14.78 9.68
CA GLN A 192 -9.56 13.49 10.38
C GLN A 192 -8.56 13.44 11.54
N ILE A 193 -7.37 14.06 11.39
CA ILE A 193 -6.39 14.18 12.49
C ILE A 193 -6.94 15.09 13.59
N MET A 194 -7.53 16.24 13.23
CA MET A 194 -8.12 17.18 14.19
C MET A 194 -9.27 16.53 14.97
N HIS A 195 -10.12 15.77 14.28
CA HIS A 195 -11.22 15.01 14.87
C HIS A 195 -10.71 13.99 15.89
N TYR A 196 -9.69 13.20 15.55
CA TYR A 196 -9.07 12.26 16.48
C TYR A 196 -8.56 12.92 17.77
N TRP A 197 -7.95 14.11 17.67
CA TRP A 197 -7.44 14.84 18.83
C TRP A 197 -8.52 15.65 19.56
N GLY A 198 -9.67 15.91 18.93
CA GLY A 198 -10.66 16.85 19.42
C GLY A 198 -10.08 18.25 19.63
N TYR A 199 -9.16 18.69 18.78
CA TYR A 199 -8.41 19.94 18.96
C TYR A 199 -8.08 20.66 17.65
N PRO A 200 -8.12 22.01 17.63
CA PRO A 200 -8.48 22.92 18.72
C PRO A 200 -9.99 23.15 18.83
N GLU A 201 -10.49 23.51 20.01
CA GLU A 201 -11.90 23.91 20.22
C GLU A 201 -12.22 25.25 19.53
N HIS A 202 -11.25 26.16 19.48
CA HIS A 202 -11.32 27.45 18.79
C HIS A 202 -10.09 27.66 17.92
N GLY A 203 -10.28 28.26 16.74
CA GLY A 203 -9.18 28.57 15.85
C GLY A 203 -8.36 29.78 16.30
N THR A 204 -7.32 30.12 15.54
CA THR A 204 -6.46 31.28 15.84
C THR A 204 -5.99 31.95 14.56
N GLY A 205 -6.12 33.27 14.51
CA GLY A 205 -5.79 34.08 13.35
C GLY A 205 -6.75 33.88 12.17
N SER A 206 -6.35 34.34 11.00
CA SER A 206 -7.10 34.21 9.75
C SER A 206 -6.16 33.92 8.59
N THR A 207 -6.72 33.44 7.47
CA THR A 207 -5.98 33.32 6.21
C THR A 207 -6.85 33.67 5.03
N TYR A 208 -6.22 34.09 3.94
CA TYR A 208 -6.92 34.40 2.70
C TYR A 208 -6.05 34.08 1.49
N TYR A 209 -6.69 33.91 0.34
CA TYR A 209 -6.05 33.88 -0.97
C TYR A 209 -7.02 34.38 -2.06
N THR A 210 -6.48 34.72 -3.22
CA THR A 210 -7.29 35.06 -4.40
C THR A 210 -7.24 33.90 -5.37
N GLU A 211 -8.40 33.37 -5.72
CA GLU A 211 -8.61 32.36 -6.74
C GLU A 211 -9.10 33.02 -8.04
N ASN A 212 -8.76 32.46 -9.20
CA ASN A 212 -9.03 33.09 -10.50
C ASN A 212 -10.52 33.15 -10.86
N ASP A 213 -11.28 32.10 -10.51
CA ASP A 213 -12.69 31.92 -10.83
C ASP A 213 -13.61 32.43 -9.71
N TYR A 214 -13.19 32.33 -8.45
CA TYR A 214 -14.01 32.69 -7.28
C TYR A 214 -13.58 34.00 -6.59
N GLY A 215 -12.45 34.59 -6.97
CA GLY A 215 -11.97 35.85 -6.40
C GLY A 215 -11.38 35.68 -5.01
N TYR A 216 -11.60 36.67 -4.14
CA TYR A 216 -11.04 36.70 -2.79
C TYR A 216 -11.79 35.74 -1.87
N ILE A 217 -11.06 34.80 -1.25
CA ILE A 217 -11.55 33.82 -0.29
C ILE A 217 -10.78 34.01 1.01
N GLU A 218 -11.50 34.13 2.12
CA GLU A 218 -10.95 34.34 3.45
C GLU A 218 -11.67 33.45 4.45
N VAL A 219 -10.94 33.02 5.47
CA VAL A 219 -11.48 32.38 6.66
C VAL A 219 -10.85 33.03 7.88
N ASP A 220 -11.69 33.48 8.81
CA ASP A 220 -11.30 33.89 10.15
C ASP A 220 -11.45 32.69 11.09
N PHE A 221 -10.34 32.18 11.62
CA PHE A 221 -10.35 31.05 12.51
C PHE A 221 -10.72 31.47 13.94
N GLU A 222 -10.59 32.74 14.31
CA GLU A 222 -10.95 33.23 15.65
C GLU A 222 -12.47 33.20 15.88
N ASP A 223 -13.25 33.32 14.81
CA ASP A 223 -14.72 33.19 14.83
C ASP A 223 -15.19 31.71 14.81
N ALA A 224 -14.28 30.75 14.62
CA ALA A 224 -14.62 29.34 14.54
C ALA A 224 -14.68 28.66 15.92
N PHE A 225 -15.73 27.87 16.14
CA PHE A 225 -15.85 26.90 17.22
C PHE A 225 -16.04 25.50 16.61
N TYR A 226 -15.15 24.57 16.96
CA TYR A 226 -15.15 23.21 16.43
C TYR A 226 -15.80 22.25 17.44
N ASP A 227 -17.09 21.97 17.24
CA ASP A 227 -17.87 21.05 18.06
C ASP A 227 -17.58 19.58 17.68
N PHE A 228 -16.41 19.09 18.09
CA PHE A 228 -16.00 17.71 17.79
C PHE A 228 -16.93 16.66 18.42
N ASP A 229 -17.56 16.97 19.56
CA ASP A 229 -18.50 16.08 20.24
C ASP A 229 -19.74 15.78 19.37
N ASN A 230 -20.15 16.74 18.54
CA ASN A 230 -21.26 16.58 17.59
C ASN A 230 -20.80 16.29 16.15
N MET A 231 -19.49 16.10 15.92
CA MET A 231 -18.94 15.75 14.61
C MET A 231 -18.90 14.23 14.44
N ALA A 232 -19.90 13.69 13.75
CA ALA A 232 -19.98 12.26 13.49
C ALA A 232 -18.78 11.78 12.65
N ALA A 233 -18.18 10.65 13.05
CA ALA A 233 -16.98 10.11 12.40
C ALA A 233 -17.22 9.66 10.95
N THR A 234 -18.40 9.13 10.63
CA THR A 234 -18.65 8.40 9.37
C THR A 234 -19.69 9.03 8.46
N TYR A 235 -20.28 10.17 8.84
CA TYR A 235 -21.23 10.89 7.99
C TYR A 235 -21.22 12.39 8.27
N ALA A 236 -21.49 13.17 7.23
CA ALA A 236 -21.69 14.61 7.36
C ALA A 236 -23.14 14.93 7.76
N THR A 237 -23.29 15.98 8.57
CA THR A 237 -24.57 16.53 9.04
C THR A 237 -24.92 17.83 8.33
#